data_AF-A0A2S1JQB4-F1
#
_entry.id   AF-A0A2S1JQB4-F1
#
_cell.length_a   1.000
_cell.length_b   1.000
_cell.length_c   1.000
_cell.angle_alpha   90.00
_cell.angle_beta   90.00
_cell.angle_gamma   90.00
#
_symmetry.space_group_name_H-M   'P 1'
#
loop_
_entity.id
_entity.type
_entity.pdbx_description
1 polymer ?
#
loop_
_entity_poly.entity_id
_entity_poly.type
_entity_poly.pdbx_seq_one_letter_code
_entity_poly.pdbx_strand_id
1 'polypeptide(L)' 'MIWIMQAKTSPPNESPSMRDITRMLAGLGGFLGRSGDGEPGVKTVWQGYTKLLHYMEAAEALNGLK' A
#
# COMPACT_ATOMS: atom_id res chain seq x y z
N MET A 1 4.87 6.48 -2.09
CA MET A 1 4.07 6.43 -0.85
C MET A 1 3.81 4.99 -0.39
N ILE A 2 3.10 4.16 -1.17
CA ILE A 2 2.75 2.79 -0.77
C ILE A 2 3.97 1.91 -0.40
N TRP A 3 5.10 2.08 -1.11
CA TRP A 3 6.34 1.39 -0.78
C TRP A 3 6.87 1.76 0.61
N ILE A 4 6.93 3.05 0.92
CA ILE A 4 7.40 3.54 2.22
C ILE A 4 6.49 3.02 3.33
N MET A 5 5.18 2.90 3.08
CA MET A 5 4.22 2.37 4.06
C MET A 5 4.39 0.88 4.34
N GLN A 6 4.71 0.09 3.30
CA GLN A 6 4.86 -1.35 3.42
C GLN A 6 6.26 -1.74 3.90
N ALA A 7 7.29 -1.23 3.23
CA ALA A 7 8.68 -1.64 3.38
C ALA A 7 9.48 -0.72 4.32
N LYS A 8 8.96 0.48 4.63
CA LYS A 8 9.64 1.49 5.47
C LYS A 8 11.01 1.91 4.95
N THR A 9 11.23 1.80 3.65
CA THR A 9 12.45 2.20 2.95
C THR A 9 12.12 3.08 1.75
N SER A 10 13.14 3.62 1.09
CA SER A 10 12.98 4.31 -0.19
C SER A 10 12.49 3.33 -1.27
N PRO A 11 11.65 3.78 -2.21
CA PRO A 11 11.23 2.98 -3.35
C PRO A 11 12.42 2.43 -4.16
N PRO A 12 12.29 1.24 -4.75
CA PRO A 12 13.31 0.69 -5.64
C PRO A 12 13.43 1.56 -6.90
N ASN A 13 14.59 1.46 -7.57
CA ASN A 13 14.82 2.12 -8.85
C ASN A 13 13.93 1.54 -9.96
N GLU A 14 13.69 0.23 -9.92
CA GLU A 14 12.79 -0.44 -10.85
C GLU A 14 11.37 -0.45 -10.28
N SER A 15 10.40 -0.05 -11.10
CA SER A 15 9.00 -0.01 -10.69
C SER A 15 8.48 -1.42 -10.36
N PRO A 16 7.79 -1.61 -9.21
CA PRO A 16 7.14 -2.87 -8.91
C PRO A 16 6.10 -3.26 -9.96
N SER A 17 5.86 -4.56 -10.12
CA SER A 17 4.82 -5.02 -11.05
C SER A 17 3.42 -4.62 -10.57
N MET A 18 2.43 -4.65 -11.48
CA MET A 18 1.03 -4.44 -11.09
C MET A 18 0.60 -5.43 -10.01
N ARG A 19 1.06 -6.68 -10.08
CA ARG A 19 0.78 -7.70 -9.06
C ARG A 19 1.37 -7.32 -7.71
N ASP A 20 2.59 -6.80 -7.67
CA ASP A 20 3.22 -6.36 -6.42
C ASP A 20 2.45 -5.20 -5.81
N ILE A 21 2.08 -4.20 -6.63
CA ILE A 21 1.28 -3.06 -6.19
C ILE A 21 -0.09 -3.53 -5.64
N THR A 22 -0.77 -4.44 -6.33
CA THR A 22 -2.04 -5.02 -5.86
C THR A 22 -1.87 -5.71 -4.51
N ARG A 23 -0.81 -6.49 -4.32
CA ARG A 23 -0.54 -7.19 -3.05
C ARG A 23 -0.14 -6.21 -1.93
N MET A 24 0.61 -5.16 -2.24
CA MET A 24 0.95 -4.09 -1.30
C MET A 24 -0.30 -3.34 -0.84
N LEU A 25 -1.21 -3.00 -1.77
CA LEU A 25 -2.50 -2.42 -1.43
C LEU A 25 -3.29 -3.36 -0.53
N ALA A 26 -3.45 -4.61 -0.94
CA ALA A 26 -4.15 -5.60 -0.14
C ALA A 26 -3.55 -5.76 1.26
N GLY A 27 -2.22 -5.69 1.40
CA GLY A 27 -1.51 -5.74 2.67
C GLY A 27 -1.94 -4.62 3.63
N LEU A 28 -2.07 -3.38 3.13
CA LEU A 28 -2.65 -2.28 3.93
C LEU A 28 -4.11 -2.57 4.32
N GLY A 29 -4.84 -3.28 3.47
CA GLY A 29 -6.20 -3.76 3.72
C GLY A 29 -6.32 -4.99 4.63
N GLY A 30 -5.20 -5.56 5.09
CA GLY A 30 -5.17 -6.73 6.00
C GLY A 30 -4.91 -8.08 5.33
N PHE A 31 -4.52 -8.11 4.05
CA PHE A 31 -4.07 -9.34 3.39
C PHE A 31 -2.69 -9.75 3.94
N LEU A 32 -2.61 -10.95 4.52
CA LEU A 32 -1.40 -11.43 5.17
C LEU A 32 -0.34 -11.90 4.17
N GLY A 33 -0.75 -12.42 3.01
CA GLY A 33 0.15 -12.86 1.94
C GLY A 33 1.03 -14.05 2.33
N ARG A 34 0.53 -14.97 3.17
CA ARG A 34 1.27 -16.18 3.57
C ARG A 34 1.38 -17.17 2.41
N SER A 35 2.29 -18.12 2.53
CA SER A 35 2.40 -19.24 1.59
C SER A 35 1.08 -19.97 1.47
N GLY A 36 0.55 -20.05 0.24
CA GLY A 36 -0.73 -20.71 -0.05
C GLY A 36 -1.98 -19.82 0.01
N ASP A 37 -1.89 -18.55 0.45
CA ASP A 37 -3.06 -17.65 0.51
C ASP A 37 -3.59 -17.26 -0.89
N GLY A 38 -2.81 -17.48 -1.97
CA GLY A 38 -3.21 -17.12 -3.33
C GLY A 38 -3.14 -15.61 -3.60
N GLU A 39 -4.07 -15.11 -4.43
CA GLU A 39 -4.20 -13.68 -4.72
C GLU A 39 -5.19 -12.98 -3.77
N PRO A 40 -4.95 -11.70 -3.45
CA PRO A 40 -5.83 -10.96 -2.56
C PRO A 40 -7.22 -10.76 -3.17
N GLY A 41 -8.25 -10.77 -2.31
CA GLY A 41 -9.61 -10.45 -2.72
C GLY A 41 -9.80 -8.94 -2.97
N VAL A 42 -10.81 -8.60 -3.78
CA VAL A 42 -11.15 -7.21 -4.14
C VAL A 42 -11.42 -6.33 -2.91
N LYS A 43 -12.04 -6.88 -1.86
CA LYS A 43 -12.35 -6.15 -0.62
C LYS A 43 -11.08 -5.67 0.09
N THR A 44 -10.09 -6.53 0.25
CA THR A 44 -8.82 -6.17 0.88
C THR A 44 -8.05 -5.15 0.04
N VAL A 45 -8.10 -5.26 -1.29
CA VAL A 45 -7.47 -4.28 -2.18
C VAL A 45 -8.13 -2.90 -2.02
N TRP A 46 -9.47 -2.85 -2.05
CA TRP A 46 -10.22 -1.60 -1.88
C TRP A 46 -9.94 -0.94 -0.52
N GLN A 47 -10.00 -1.71 0.56
CA GLN A 47 -9.69 -1.20 1.90
C GLN A 47 -8.27 -0.65 2.00
N GLY A 48 -7.30 -1.30 1.35
CA GLY A 48 -5.93 -0.81 1.26
C GLY A 48 -5.78 0.48 0.48
N TYR A 49 -6.49 0.59 -0.65
CA TYR A 49 -6.51 1.80 -1.46
C TYR A 49 -7.11 3.00 -0.70
N THR A 50 -8.24 2.82 -0.03
CA THR A 50 -8.85 3.88 0.81
C THR A 50 -7.89 4.34 1.91
N LYS A 51 -7.20 3.41 2.60
CA LYS A 51 -6.19 3.77 3.61
C LYS A 51 -5.03 4.56 3.01
N LEU A 52 -4.54 4.16 1.83
CA LEU A 52 -3.47 4.88 1.13
C LEU A 52 -3.85 6.34 0.87
N LEU A 53 -5.08 6.59 0.39
CA LEU A 53 -5.58 7.94 0.14
C LEU A 53 -5.62 8.78 1.43
N HIS A 54 -6.15 8.23 2.52
CA HIS A 54 -6.17 8.93 3.82
C HIS A 54 -4.77 9.26 4.34
N TYR A 55 -3.80 8.38 4.14
CA TYR A 55 -2.44 8.68 4.53
C TYR A 55 -1.78 9.75 3.65
N MET A 56 -2.12 9.80 2.36
CA MET A 56 -1.65 10.86 1.46
C MET A 56 -2.20 12.22 1.89
N GLU A 57 -3.50 12.30 2.17
CA GLU A 57 -4.16 13.50 2.69
C GLU A 57 -3.52 13.97 4.01
N ALA A 58 -3.29 13.05 4.94
CA ALA A 58 -2.62 13.37 6.20
C ALA A 58 -1.18 13.86 5.99
N ALA A 59 -0.43 13.27 5.05
CA ALA A 59 0.93 13.71 4.75
C ALA A 59 0.98 15.12 4.13
N GLU A 60 0.02 15.44 3.26
CA GLU A 60 -0.13 16.78 2.68
C GLU A 60 -0.49 17.81 3.76
N ALA A 61 -1.46 17.50 4.62
CA ALA A 61 -1.81 18.36 5.75
C ALA A 61 -0.61 18.64 6.67
N LEU A 62 0.18 17.60 7.00
CA LEU A 62 1.38 17.75 7.82
C LEU A 62 2.49 18.56 7.14
N ASN A 63 2.60 18.47 5.81
CA ASN A 63 3.55 19.29 5.06
C ASN A 63 3.12 20.75 4.99
N GLY A 64 1.81 21.03 4.91
CA GLY A 64 1.27 22.40 4.91
C GLY A 64 1.30 23.10 6.28
N LEU A 65 1.57 22.36 7.37
CA LEU A 65 1.80 22.93 8.70
C LEU A 65 3.24 23.43 8.91
N LYS A 66 4.15 23.13 7.98
CA LYS A 66 5.54 23.61 7.99
C LYS A 66 5.66 24.89 7.16
#